data_AF-A0A257ISW3-F1
#
_entry.id   AF-A0A257ISW3-F1
#
_cell.length_a   1.000
_cell.length_b   1.000
_cell.length_c   1.000
_cell.angle_alpha   90.00
_cell.angle_beta   90.00
_cell.angle_gamma   90.00
#
_symmetry.space_group_name_H-M   'P 1'
#
loop_
_entity.id
_entity.type
_entity.pdbx_description
1 polymer ?
#
loop_
_entity_poly.entity_id
_entity_poly.type
_entity_poly.pdbx_seq_one_letter_code
_entity_poly.pdbx_strand_id
1 'polypeptide(L)'
;RIEANLINRGGGAAGVQVGAGQHLTLAGTAHSMADASKVRIQDGGTLAFEGRLVNQGGATITINRGVLQVGYGNTRMDNGGKVLVGSGRAEILGNVYNTPRGLIHAQDGADLTIWDALVNDGEVRATTGARIVYALGVSGKGSFTGLDGMHRFEGGYAPGNSPARVQMGNVQFASLVTMDLGGLAAGSQHDHIDFTGSVRFEETSFLQINLINGFTPHAGDHFSLFSYAQAPVGNFEDF
;
A
#
# COMPACT_ATOMS: atom_id res chain seq x y z
N ARG A 1 18.05 4.56 -21.18
CA ARG A 1 16.70 4.24 -21.67
C ARG A 1 16.79 3.06 -22.63
N ILE A 2 15.87 2.10 -22.55
CA ILE A 2 15.82 0.91 -23.43
C ILE A 2 14.40 0.79 -23.97
N GLU A 3 14.26 0.81 -25.30
CA GLU A 3 12.99 0.68 -26.03
C GLU A 3 12.58 -0.78 -26.18
N ALA A 4 12.42 -1.49 -25.06
CA ALA A 4 12.05 -2.90 -25.06
C ALA A 4 11.25 -3.29 -23.82
N ASN A 5 10.45 -4.35 -24.01
CA ASN A 5 9.84 -5.07 -22.90
C ASN A 5 10.94 -5.79 -22.11
N LEU A 6 10.84 -5.76 -20.80
CA LEU A 6 11.71 -6.54 -19.93
C LEU A 6 11.00 -7.83 -19.55
N ILE A 7 11.65 -8.96 -19.81
CA ILE A 7 11.26 -10.26 -19.29
C ILE A 7 12.40 -10.74 -18.40
N ASN A 8 12.26 -10.54 -17.10
CA ASN A 8 13.23 -10.94 -16.10
C ASN A 8 12.75 -12.24 -15.44
N ARG A 9 13.45 -13.34 -15.72
CA ARG A 9 13.18 -14.66 -15.12
C ARG A 9 14.40 -15.10 -14.31
N GLY A 10 14.18 -15.67 -13.13
CA GLY A 10 15.27 -16.04 -12.24
C GLY A 10 16.07 -17.26 -12.70
N GLY A 11 17.31 -17.33 -12.19
CA GLY A 11 18.30 -18.38 -12.45
C GLY A 11 19.60 -18.27 -11.64
N GLY A 12 19.65 -17.42 -10.59
CA GLY A 12 20.77 -17.37 -9.64
C GLY A 12 21.57 -16.06 -9.57
N ALA A 13 21.64 -15.27 -10.64
CA ALA A 13 22.31 -13.96 -10.64
C ALA A 13 21.35 -12.80 -10.31
N ALA A 14 21.90 -11.65 -9.89
CA ALA A 14 21.14 -10.41 -9.78
C ALA A 14 20.58 -10.03 -11.16
N GLY A 15 19.29 -9.70 -11.24
CA GLY A 15 18.66 -9.24 -12.47
C GLY A 15 18.97 -7.77 -12.74
N VAL A 16 17.95 -6.92 -12.91
CA VAL A 16 18.15 -5.49 -13.14
C VAL A 16 18.62 -4.79 -11.87
N GLN A 17 19.69 -4.00 -11.97
CA GLN A 17 20.20 -3.20 -10.87
C GLN A 17 20.48 -1.76 -11.29
N VAL A 18 20.07 -0.80 -10.46
CA VAL A 18 20.46 0.60 -10.56
C VAL A 18 21.01 1.09 -9.22
N GLY A 19 22.09 1.86 -9.26
CA GLY A 19 22.82 2.41 -8.13
C GLY A 19 22.98 3.93 -8.20
N ALA A 20 23.94 4.45 -7.43
CA ALA A 20 24.22 5.89 -7.35
C ALA A 20 24.43 6.55 -8.72
N GLY A 21 23.69 7.64 -8.97
CA GLY A 21 23.72 8.41 -10.22
C GLY A 21 23.15 7.68 -11.44
N GLN A 22 22.65 6.45 -11.29
CA GLN A 22 22.09 5.68 -12.39
C GLN A 22 20.60 5.94 -12.53
N HIS A 23 20.18 6.19 -13.77
CA HIS A 23 18.78 6.24 -14.17
C HIS A 23 18.56 5.29 -15.35
N LEU A 24 17.74 4.26 -15.13
CA LEU A 24 17.34 3.33 -16.18
C LEU A 24 15.83 3.44 -16.41
N THR A 25 15.45 3.76 -17.64
CA THR A 25 14.07 3.68 -18.12
C THR A 25 13.92 2.49 -19.06
N LEU A 26 12.93 1.65 -18.80
CA LEU A 26 12.47 0.56 -19.66
C LEU A 26 11.14 1.01 -20.28
N ALA A 27 11.18 1.29 -21.58
CA ALA A 27 10.11 1.97 -22.32
C ALA A 27 9.20 1.02 -23.11
N GLY A 28 9.36 -0.29 -22.89
CA GLY A 28 8.39 -1.28 -23.37
C GLY A 28 6.98 -1.04 -22.82
N THR A 29 5.99 -1.71 -23.41
CA THR A 29 4.59 -1.58 -23.02
C THR A 29 4.20 -2.56 -21.91
N ALA A 30 4.96 -3.64 -21.71
CA ALA A 30 4.73 -4.64 -20.68
C ALA A 30 6.04 -5.26 -20.18
N HIS A 31 6.20 -5.30 -18.87
CA HIS A 31 7.37 -5.83 -18.19
C HIS A 31 6.95 -6.93 -17.23
N SER A 32 7.76 -7.98 -17.14
CA SER A 32 7.49 -9.12 -16.26
C SER A 32 8.72 -9.49 -15.44
N MET A 33 8.49 -9.69 -14.14
CA MET A 33 9.44 -10.27 -13.19
C MET A 33 8.83 -11.59 -12.72
N ALA A 34 9.54 -12.70 -12.87
CA ALA A 34 9.02 -14.04 -12.57
C ALA A 34 10.11 -14.99 -12.08
N ASP A 35 9.73 -16.19 -11.65
CA ASP A 35 10.64 -17.31 -11.40
C ASP A 35 11.78 -16.98 -10.43
N ALA A 36 11.48 -16.28 -9.33
CA ALA A 36 12.47 -15.79 -8.35
C ALA A 36 13.47 -14.75 -8.88
N SER A 37 13.11 -14.02 -9.95
CA SER A 37 13.88 -12.88 -10.45
C SER A 37 14.07 -11.80 -9.38
N LYS A 38 15.20 -11.10 -9.45
CA LYS A 38 15.56 -10.01 -8.54
C LYS A 38 15.75 -8.70 -9.30
N VAL A 39 15.21 -7.62 -8.75
CA VAL A 39 15.48 -6.24 -9.18
C VAL A 39 15.98 -5.46 -7.98
N ARG A 40 17.00 -4.61 -8.16
CA ARG A 40 17.59 -3.84 -7.07
C ARG A 40 17.77 -2.37 -7.44
N ILE A 41 17.24 -1.50 -6.60
CA ILE A 41 17.36 -0.05 -6.71
C ILE A 41 18.07 0.40 -5.44
N GLN A 42 19.20 1.09 -5.56
CA GLN A 42 19.98 1.47 -4.39
C GLN A 42 20.70 2.80 -4.54
N ASP A 43 21.10 3.37 -3.41
CA ASP A 43 22.07 4.48 -3.31
C ASP A 43 21.72 5.73 -4.15
N GLY A 44 20.43 6.02 -4.27
CA GLY A 44 19.87 7.14 -5.02
C GLY A 44 19.56 6.83 -6.49
N GLY A 45 19.66 5.56 -6.91
CA GLY A 45 19.31 5.15 -8.27
C GLY A 45 17.81 5.24 -8.55
N THR A 46 17.49 5.43 -9.83
CA THR A 46 16.10 5.47 -10.34
C THR A 46 15.90 4.38 -11.40
N LEU A 47 14.87 3.55 -11.21
CA LEU A 47 14.40 2.58 -12.19
C LEU A 47 12.97 2.91 -12.59
N ALA A 48 12.75 3.20 -13.86
CA ALA A 48 11.46 3.58 -14.42
C ALA A 48 10.94 2.53 -15.42
N PHE A 49 9.65 2.25 -15.34
CA PHE A 49 8.88 1.43 -16.28
C PHE A 49 7.74 2.29 -16.85
N GLU A 50 7.70 2.48 -18.17
CA GLU A 50 6.64 3.26 -18.84
C GLU A 50 5.42 2.39 -19.19
N GLY A 51 5.64 1.08 -19.36
CA GLY A 51 4.60 0.07 -19.52
C GLY A 51 4.19 -0.61 -18.21
N ARG A 52 3.17 -1.46 -18.29
CA ARG A 52 2.66 -2.24 -17.15
C ARG A 52 3.77 -3.11 -16.58
N LEU A 53 4.02 -3.01 -15.27
CA LEU A 53 4.97 -3.87 -14.57
C LEU A 53 4.24 -4.98 -13.82
N VAL A 54 4.48 -6.23 -14.16
CA VAL A 54 3.97 -7.39 -13.42
C VAL A 54 5.09 -8.01 -12.60
N ASN A 55 5.05 -7.82 -11.29
CA ASN A 55 5.94 -8.50 -10.35
C ASN A 55 5.26 -9.79 -9.88
N GLN A 56 5.53 -10.92 -10.51
CA GLN A 56 4.81 -12.17 -10.27
C GLN A 56 5.21 -12.85 -8.94
N GLY A 57 4.44 -13.88 -8.56
CA GLY A 57 4.75 -14.70 -7.39
C GLY A 57 6.19 -15.22 -7.43
N GLY A 58 6.92 -15.03 -6.33
CA GLY A 58 8.32 -15.41 -6.18
C GLY A 58 9.33 -14.34 -6.59
N ALA A 59 8.97 -13.38 -7.45
CA ALA A 59 9.85 -12.28 -7.81
C ALA A 59 10.01 -11.26 -6.67
N THR A 60 11.17 -10.60 -6.62
CA THR A 60 11.50 -9.62 -5.58
C THR A 60 12.08 -8.35 -6.19
N ILE A 61 11.51 -7.20 -5.83
CA ILE A 61 12.08 -5.87 -6.06
C ILE A 61 12.61 -5.36 -4.73
N THR A 62 13.87 -4.94 -4.67
CA THR A 62 14.49 -4.35 -3.49
C THR A 62 14.79 -2.88 -3.72
N ILE A 63 14.41 -2.02 -2.79
CA ILE A 63 14.68 -0.57 -2.83
C ILE A 63 15.42 -0.17 -1.56
N ASN A 64 16.70 0.20 -1.68
CA ASN A 64 17.55 0.64 -0.57
C ASN A 64 18.06 2.04 -0.85
N ARG A 65 17.28 3.05 -0.46
CA ARG A 65 17.49 4.46 -0.83
C ARG A 65 17.38 4.70 -2.33
N GLY A 66 16.20 4.81 -2.89
CA GLY A 66 16.05 5.01 -4.33
C GLY A 66 14.61 5.15 -4.79
N VAL A 67 14.43 5.24 -6.11
CA VAL A 67 13.14 5.55 -6.72
C VAL A 67 12.74 4.44 -7.69
N LEU A 68 11.58 3.84 -7.45
CA LEU A 68 10.86 3.03 -8.43
C LEU A 68 9.77 3.89 -9.07
N GLN A 69 9.82 4.06 -10.38
CA GLN A 69 8.78 4.75 -11.13
C GLN A 69 8.04 3.77 -12.03
N VAL A 70 6.71 3.75 -11.93
CA VAL A 70 5.82 2.93 -12.75
C VAL A 70 4.73 3.81 -13.37
N GLY A 71 3.91 3.22 -14.24
CA GLY A 71 2.84 3.94 -14.92
C GLY A 71 1.57 4.13 -14.07
N TYR A 72 0.51 4.58 -14.73
CA TYR A 72 -0.80 4.87 -14.14
C TYR A 72 -1.88 4.02 -14.81
N GLY A 73 -3.05 3.87 -14.16
CA GLY A 73 -4.19 3.17 -14.75
C GLY A 73 -3.85 1.74 -15.23
N ASN A 74 -3.82 1.53 -16.55
CA ASN A 74 -3.50 0.24 -17.18
C ASN A 74 -1.99 -0.06 -17.30
N THR A 75 -1.12 0.93 -17.11
CA THR A 75 0.35 0.78 -17.12
C THR A 75 0.95 0.76 -15.71
N ARG A 76 0.09 0.67 -14.69
CA ARG A 76 0.47 0.54 -13.28
C ARG A 76 1.36 -0.68 -13.00
N MET A 77 1.89 -0.75 -11.78
CA MET A 77 2.45 -1.98 -11.24
C MET A 77 1.36 -2.90 -10.71
N ASP A 78 1.44 -4.20 -11.04
CA ASP A 78 0.73 -5.26 -10.34
C ASP A 78 1.74 -6.10 -9.56
N ASN A 79 1.69 -6.00 -8.23
CA ASN A 79 2.57 -6.71 -7.32
C ASN A 79 1.90 -7.99 -6.81
N GLY A 80 2.31 -9.15 -7.32
CA GLY A 80 2.04 -10.47 -6.75
C GLY A 80 3.25 -11.15 -6.12
N GLY A 81 4.42 -10.49 -6.17
CA GLY A 81 5.66 -10.89 -5.53
C GLY A 81 5.95 -10.05 -4.29
N LYS A 82 7.23 -9.72 -4.10
CA LYS A 82 7.70 -8.91 -2.97
C LYS A 82 8.29 -7.59 -3.46
N VAL A 83 7.96 -6.50 -2.77
CA VAL A 83 8.72 -5.25 -2.76
C VAL A 83 9.30 -5.09 -1.36
N LEU A 84 10.62 -5.12 -1.25
CA LEU A 84 11.34 -5.02 0.01
C LEU A 84 12.08 -3.69 0.06
N VAL A 85 11.79 -2.88 1.07
CA VAL A 85 12.39 -1.55 1.24
C VAL A 85 13.26 -1.56 2.48
N GLY A 86 14.57 -1.41 2.28
CA GLY A 86 15.56 -1.32 3.36
C GLY A 86 15.80 0.12 3.80
N SER A 87 16.77 0.31 4.69
CA SER A 87 17.02 1.56 5.40
C SER A 87 17.14 2.81 4.51
N GLY A 88 16.71 3.95 5.07
CA GLY A 88 16.73 5.27 4.44
C GLY A 88 15.52 5.56 3.54
N ARG A 89 15.56 6.70 2.84
CA ARG A 89 14.43 7.23 2.07
C ARG A 89 14.25 6.51 0.73
N ALA A 90 13.08 5.93 0.50
CA ALA A 90 12.70 5.29 -0.76
C ALA A 90 11.38 5.84 -1.28
N GLU A 91 11.20 5.82 -2.60
CA GLU A 91 10.01 6.36 -3.24
C GLU A 91 9.46 5.39 -4.29
N ILE A 92 8.14 5.28 -4.32
CA ILE A 92 7.39 4.66 -5.41
C ILE A 92 6.49 5.73 -6.03
N LEU A 93 6.70 5.96 -7.33
CA LEU A 93 5.91 6.87 -8.17
C LEU A 93 5.06 6.04 -9.13
N GLY A 94 3.85 6.48 -9.43
CA GLY A 94 2.87 5.78 -10.25
C GLY A 94 1.96 4.85 -9.44
N ASN A 95 0.87 4.41 -10.07
CA ASN A 95 -0.14 3.59 -9.40
C ASN A 95 0.41 2.19 -9.09
N VAL A 96 0.03 1.67 -7.92
CA VAL A 96 0.38 0.33 -7.46
C VAL A 96 -0.88 -0.46 -7.15
N TYR A 97 -1.00 -1.65 -7.72
CA TYR A 97 -1.93 -2.67 -7.27
C TYR A 97 -1.16 -3.80 -6.57
N ASN A 98 -1.20 -3.81 -5.25
CA ASN A 98 -0.69 -4.91 -4.44
C ASN A 98 -1.75 -6.02 -4.38
N THR A 99 -1.56 -7.05 -5.21
CA THR A 99 -2.52 -8.15 -5.37
C THR A 99 -2.66 -8.97 -4.08
N PRO A 100 -3.63 -9.90 -3.98
CA PRO A 100 -3.79 -10.75 -2.78
C PRO A 100 -2.58 -11.59 -2.36
N ARG A 101 -1.59 -11.78 -3.24
CA ARG A 101 -0.34 -12.50 -2.94
C ARG A 101 0.85 -11.56 -2.74
N GLY A 102 0.66 -10.28 -3.01
CA GLY A 102 1.69 -9.25 -2.97
C GLY A 102 2.04 -8.85 -1.55
N LEU A 103 3.34 -8.63 -1.34
CA LEU A 103 3.88 -8.01 -0.14
C LEU A 103 4.66 -6.75 -0.52
N ILE A 104 4.37 -5.65 0.16
CA ILE A 104 5.25 -4.48 0.23
C ILE A 104 5.73 -4.40 1.68
N HIS A 105 7.03 -4.46 1.93
CA HIS A 105 7.58 -4.49 3.28
C HIS A 105 8.70 -3.47 3.44
N ALA A 106 8.47 -2.45 4.26
CA ALA A 106 9.49 -1.51 4.71
C ALA A 106 10.04 -1.93 6.08
N GLN A 107 11.37 -1.92 6.22
CA GLN A 107 12.06 -2.38 7.42
C GLN A 107 13.35 -1.59 7.69
N ASP A 108 14.00 -1.87 8.82
CA ASP A 108 15.31 -1.31 9.21
C ASP A 108 15.35 0.23 9.19
N GLY A 109 14.30 0.88 9.71
CA GLY A 109 14.17 2.34 9.71
C GLY A 109 14.00 2.96 8.31
N ALA A 110 13.52 2.18 7.33
CA ALA A 110 13.13 2.69 6.02
C ALA A 110 12.09 3.83 6.14
N ASP A 111 12.20 4.80 5.25
CA ASP A 111 11.21 5.87 5.08
C ASP A 111 10.68 5.81 3.65
N LEU A 112 9.60 5.06 3.46
CA LEU A 112 9.00 4.81 2.15
C LEU A 112 7.86 5.81 1.91
N THR A 113 7.90 6.53 0.80
CA THR A 113 6.73 7.26 0.29
C THR A 113 6.18 6.57 -0.95
N ILE A 114 4.88 6.26 -0.94
CA ILE A 114 4.12 5.92 -2.13
C ILE A 114 3.35 7.17 -2.52
N TRP A 115 3.78 7.80 -3.61
CA TRP A 115 3.28 9.11 -4.01
C TRP A 115 1.90 9.07 -4.63
N ASP A 116 1.59 7.98 -5.33
CA ASP A 116 0.37 7.85 -6.11
C ASP A 116 -0.56 6.76 -5.55
N ALA A 117 -1.68 6.50 -6.23
CA ALA A 117 -2.72 5.63 -5.71
C ALA A 117 -2.22 4.19 -5.46
N LEU A 118 -2.56 3.66 -4.28
CA LEU A 118 -2.31 2.28 -3.90
C LEU A 118 -3.64 1.54 -3.73
N VAL A 119 -3.83 0.47 -4.50
CA VAL A 119 -4.84 -0.54 -4.21
C VAL A 119 -4.13 -1.72 -3.55
N ASN A 120 -4.39 -1.94 -2.27
CA ASN A 120 -3.83 -3.03 -1.49
C ASN A 120 -4.88 -4.10 -1.21
N ASP A 121 -4.78 -5.24 -1.91
CA ASP A 121 -5.53 -6.45 -1.61
C ASP A 121 -4.67 -7.55 -0.96
N GLY A 122 -3.36 -7.30 -0.82
CA GLY A 122 -2.39 -8.19 -0.16
C GLY A 122 -1.99 -7.69 1.22
N GLU A 123 -0.68 -7.60 1.47
CA GLU A 123 -0.12 -7.06 2.71
C GLU A 123 0.85 -5.91 2.42
N VAL A 124 0.70 -4.81 3.18
CA VAL A 124 1.74 -3.79 3.31
C VAL A 124 2.23 -3.81 4.76
N ARG A 125 3.53 -3.97 4.97
CA ARG A 125 4.13 -4.20 6.28
C ARG A 125 5.19 -3.15 6.61
N ALA A 126 5.13 -2.58 7.81
CA ALA A 126 6.16 -1.68 8.34
C ALA A 126 6.73 -2.26 9.65
N THR A 127 8.02 -2.62 9.67
CA THR A 127 8.67 -3.15 10.89
C THR A 127 9.98 -2.46 11.21
N THR A 128 10.56 -2.73 12.37
CA THR A 128 11.90 -2.28 12.77
C THR A 128 12.06 -0.77 12.65
N GLY A 129 11.08 0.00 13.14
CA GLY A 129 11.07 1.46 13.10
C GLY A 129 10.81 2.09 11.74
N ALA A 130 10.43 1.31 10.72
CA ALA A 130 10.13 1.84 9.40
C ALA A 130 8.85 2.69 9.39
N ARG A 131 8.82 3.67 8.48
CA ARG A 131 7.67 4.52 8.21
C ARG A 131 7.27 4.38 6.74
N ILE A 132 5.97 4.21 6.49
CA ILE A 132 5.39 4.24 5.15
C ILE A 132 4.37 5.37 5.07
N VAL A 133 4.56 6.29 4.13
CA VAL A 133 3.65 7.40 3.84
C VAL A 133 2.91 7.15 2.54
N TYR A 134 1.59 7.31 2.55
CA TYR A 134 0.73 7.24 1.38
C TYR A 134 0.22 8.64 1.06
N ALA A 135 0.80 9.27 0.03
CA ALA A 135 0.53 10.67 -0.29
C ALA A 135 -0.81 10.87 -1.02
N LEU A 136 -1.25 9.88 -1.80
CA LEU A 136 -2.57 9.83 -2.45
C LEU A 136 -3.43 8.68 -1.92
N GLY A 137 -4.66 8.58 -2.44
CA GLY A 137 -5.69 7.68 -1.93
C GLY A 137 -5.27 6.22 -1.92
N VAL A 138 -5.58 5.54 -0.81
CA VAL A 138 -5.35 4.11 -0.62
C VAL A 138 -6.68 3.37 -0.54
N SER A 139 -6.79 2.24 -1.24
CA SER A 139 -7.94 1.36 -1.13
C SER A 139 -7.59 -0.12 -1.13
N GLY A 140 -8.59 -0.99 -1.06
CA GLY A 140 -8.46 -2.44 -1.13
C GLY A 140 -8.68 -3.13 0.22
N LYS A 141 -8.83 -4.46 0.19
CA LYS A 141 -9.17 -5.28 1.38
C LYS A 141 -7.96 -5.88 2.10
N GLY A 142 -6.77 -5.52 1.67
CA GLY A 142 -5.50 -6.00 2.19
C GLY A 142 -5.13 -5.32 3.51
N SER A 143 -4.35 -6.02 4.33
CA SER A 143 -3.94 -5.55 5.66
C SER A 143 -2.71 -4.66 5.62
N PHE A 144 -2.60 -3.79 6.64
CA PHE A 144 -1.45 -2.95 6.93
C PHE A 144 -0.85 -3.38 8.26
N THR A 145 0.28 -4.08 8.26
CA THR A 145 0.77 -4.81 9.43
C THR A 145 2.13 -4.30 9.93
N GLY A 146 2.47 -4.73 11.14
CA GLY A 146 3.72 -4.39 11.81
C GLY A 146 3.47 -3.54 13.04
N LEU A 147 4.03 -3.98 14.16
CA LEU A 147 3.77 -3.41 15.49
C LEU A 147 4.84 -2.42 15.93
N ASP A 148 5.96 -2.36 15.21
CA ASP A 148 7.12 -1.52 15.51
C ASP A 148 7.52 -0.61 14.34
N GLY A 149 6.74 -0.58 13.26
CA GLY A 149 6.76 0.46 12.23
C GLY A 149 5.49 1.32 12.27
N MET A 150 5.32 2.22 11.31
CA MET A 150 4.17 3.13 11.22
C MET A 150 3.68 3.33 9.78
N HIS A 151 2.36 3.34 9.61
CA HIS A 151 1.68 3.68 8.36
C HIS A 151 1.00 5.05 8.46
N ARG A 152 1.27 5.97 7.53
CA ARG A 152 0.67 7.32 7.50
C ARG A 152 -0.14 7.53 6.22
N PHE A 153 -1.44 7.74 6.36
CA PHE A 153 -2.36 8.00 5.25
C PHE A 153 -2.62 9.50 5.11
N GLU A 154 -1.95 10.15 4.15
CA GLU A 154 -2.13 11.58 3.85
C GLU A 154 -3.14 11.81 2.72
N GLY A 155 -3.26 10.87 1.79
CA GLY A 155 -4.17 10.97 0.65
C GLY A 155 -5.57 10.39 0.88
N GLY A 156 -5.85 9.90 2.09
CA GLY A 156 -7.10 9.24 2.46
C GLY A 156 -7.06 7.72 2.32
N TYR A 157 -8.01 7.06 2.96
CA TYR A 157 -8.13 5.61 3.02
C TYR A 157 -9.59 5.17 2.90
N ALA A 158 -9.84 4.14 2.10
CA ALA A 158 -11.13 3.45 2.06
C ALA A 158 -10.86 1.95 1.99
N PRO A 159 -11.38 1.11 2.90
CA PRO A 159 -11.43 -0.33 2.63
C PRO A 159 -12.06 -0.54 1.25
N GLY A 160 -11.40 -1.30 0.39
CA GLY A 160 -11.88 -1.53 -0.99
C GLY A 160 -12.58 -2.87 -1.14
N ASN A 161 -13.31 -3.05 -2.25
CA ASN A 161 -14.22 -4.18 -2.44
C ASN A 161 -15.26 -4.29 -1.31
N SER A 162 -15.71 -3.14 -0.80
CA SER A 162 -16.60 -3.05 0.34
C SER A 162 -17.87 -3.89 0.15
N PRO A 163 -18.32 -4.59 1.21
CA PRO A 163 -17.77 -4.61 2.57
C PRO A 163 -16.42 -5.35 2.72
N ALA A 164 -15.53 -4.82 3.57
CA ALA A 164 -14.24 -5.43 3.89
C ALA A 164 -13.89 -5.38 5.38
N ARG A 165 -13.15 -6.38 5.87
CA ARG A 165 -12.50 -6.38 7.19
C ARG A 165 -10.99 -6.28 7.02
N VAL A 166 -10.39 -5.23 7.56
CA VAL A 166 -8.96 -4.94 7.38
C VAL A 166 -8.25 -4.87 8.73
N GLN A 167 -7.06 -5.45 8.82
CA GLN A 167 -6.21 -5.31 10.01
C GLN A 167 -5.18 -4.21 9.80
N MET A 168 -4.97 -3.42 10.84
CA MET A 168 -4.05 -2.29 10.86
C MET A 168 -3.12 -2.35 12.07
N GLY A 169 -1.81 -2.23 11.86
CA GLY A 169 -0.78 -2.09 12.89
C GLY A 169 -0.79 -0.69 13.50
N ASN A 170 0.38 -0.08 13.65
CA ASN A 170 0.42 1.33 14.03
C ASN A 170 0.09 2.22 12.84
N VAL A 171 -0.92 3.07 12.97
CA VAL A 171 -1.40 3.93 11.88
C VAL A 171 -1.65 5.36 12.31
N GLN A 172 -1.49 6.26 11.35
CA GLN A 172 -1.83 7.67 11.46
C GLN A 172 -2.66 8.07 10.23
N PHE A 173 -3.89 8.49 10.47
CA PHE A 173 -4.72 9.13 9.45
C PHE A 173 -4.51 10.64 9.53
N ALA A 174 -4.34 11.26 8.38
CA ALA A 174 -4.17 12.72 8.22
C ALA A 174 -5.17 13.29 7.21
N SER A 175 -6.19 12.51 6.85
CA SER A 175 -7.11 12.76 5.74
C SER A 175 -8.38 11.92 5.89
N LEU A 176 -9.20 11.86 4.83
CA LEU A 176 -10.48 11.17 4.81
C LEU A 176 -10.34 9.66 5.03
N VAL A 177 -11.13 9.11 5.94
CA VAL A 177 -11.40 7.67 6.07
C VAL A 177 -12.82 7.44 5.57
N THR A 178 -12.98 6.69 4.49
CA THR A 178 -14.29 6.36 3.91
C THR A 178 -14.67 4.93 4.29
N MET A 179 -15.88 4.74 4.80
CA MET A 179 -16.42 3.43 5.19
C MET A 179 -17.80 3.24 4.56
N ASP A 180 -18.05 2.05 4.01
CA ASP A 180 -19.33 1.73 3.39
C ASP A 180 -20.22 0.86 4.30
N LEU A 181 -21.51 1.17 4.35
CA LEU A 181 -22.54 0.41 5.06
C LEU A 181 -23.55 -0.20 4.08
N GLY A 182 -23.60 -1.53 4.00
CA GLY A 182 -24.60 -2.30 3.26
C GLY A 182 -25.48 -3.19 4.15
N GLY A 183 -25.26 -3.18 5.47
CA GLY A 183 -25.99 -3.96 6.47
C GLY A 183 -25.28 -4.02 7.82
N LEU A 184 -25.79 -4.81 8.75
CA LEU A 184 -25.41 -4.77 10.16
C LEU A 184 -24.19 -5.63 10.52
N ALA A 185 -23.80 -6.59 9.68
CA ALA A 185 -22.66 -7.47 9.96
C ALA A 185 -21.32 -6.85 9.55
N ALA A 186 -20.44 -6.60 10.52
CA ALA A 186 -19.10 -6.07 10.28
C ALA A 186 -18.28 -6.98 9.35
N GLY A 187 -17.51 -6.37 8.44
CA GLY A 187 -16.61 -7.05 7.50
C GLY A 187 -17.27 -7.81 6.35
N SER A 188 -18.58 -8.09 6.43
CA SER A 188 -19.34 -8.83 5.42
C SER A 188 -20.53 -8.06 4.86
N GLN A 189 -21.06 -7.09 5.62
CA GLN A 189 -22.13 -6.20 5.22
C GLN A 189 -21.77 -4.72 5.39
N HIS A 190 -20.79 -4.37 6.22
CA HIS A 190 -20.17 -3.05 6.25
C HIS A 190 -18.66 -3.13 6.47
N ASP A 191 -17.95 -2.06 6.17
CA ASP A 191 -16.51 -1.98 6.36
C ASP A 191 -16.12 -2.00 7.85
N HIS A 192 -15.04 -2.71 8.18
CA HIS A 192 -14.53 -2.82 9.53
C HIS A 192 -13.00 -2.77 9.56
N ILE A 193 -12.44 -1.96 10.46
CA ILE A 193 -10.99 -1.87 10.68
C ILE A 193 -10.65 -2.37 12.08
N ASP A 194 -9.74 -3.34 12.16
CA ASP A 194 -9.16 -3.82 13.41
C ASP A 194 -7.79 -3.16 13.65
N PHE A 195 -7.72 -2.26 14.61
CA PHE A 195 -6.46 -1.67 15.06
C PHE A 195 -5.76 -2.61 16.05
N THR A 196 -4.75 -3.30 15.55
CA THR A 196 -3.86 -4.19 16.30
C THR A 196 -2.69 -3.44 16.96
N GLY A 197 -2.35 -2.25 16.44
CA GLY A 197 -1.38 -1.32 17.02
C GLY A 197 -2.01 -0.02 17.50
N SER A 198 -1.20 1.04 17.61
CA SER A 198 -1.69 2.38 17.93
C SER A 198 -2.36 3.05 16.73
N VAL A 199 -3.38 3.86 16.99
CA VAL A 199 -4.05 4.64 15.95
C VAL A 199 -4.13 6.09 16.38
N ARG A 200 -3.79 6.99 15.45
CA ARG A 200 -3.97 8.43 15.58
C ARG A 200 -4.78 8.96 14.41
N PHE A 201 -5.87 9.65 14.71
CA PHE A 201 -6.55 10.52 13.76
C PHE A 201 -6.05 11.95 14.01
N GLU A 202 -5.51 12.61 12.99
CA GLU A 202 -5.16 14.03 13.08
C GLU A 202 -6.41 14.92 13.01
N GLU A 203 -6.27 16.18 13.40
CA GLU A 203 -7.33 17.20 13.32
C GLU A 203 -7.88 17.38 11.88
N THR A 204 -7.08 17.00 10.87
CA THR A 204 -7.48 17.02 9.45
C THR A 204 -8.11 15.72 8.98
N SER A 205 -8.34 14.75 9.87
CA SER A 205 -8.95 13.46 9.53
C SER A 205 -10.45 13.52 9.72
N PHE A 206 -11.17 13.03 8.71
CA PHE A 206 -12.64 13.00 8.71
C PHE A 206 -13.11 11.58 8.43
N LEU A 207 -14.21 11.17 9.05
CA LEU A 207 -14.90 9.92 8.72
C LEU A 207 -16.05 10.23 7.75
N GLN A 208 -16.05 9.60 6.59
CA GLN A 208 -17.17 9.63 5.65
C GLN A 208 -17.82 8.25 5.60
N ILE A 209 -19.15 8.24 5.69
CA ILE A 209 -19.95 7.04 5.58
C ILE A 209 -20.73 7.06 4.27
N ASN A 210 -20.61 6.00 3.47
CA ASN A 210 -21.49 5.81 2.32
C ASN A 210 -22.48 4.67 2.58
N LEU A 211 -23.72 4.85 2.13
CA LEU A 211 -24.70 3.77 2.10
C LEU A 211 -24.60 3.06 0.74
N ILE A 212 -24.43 1.75 0.76
CA ILE A 212 -24.31 0.93 -0.45
C ILE A 212 -25.47 -0.06 -0.55
N ASN A 213 -25.66 -0.65 -1.74
CA ASN A 213 -26.67 -1.69 -1.99
C ASN A 213 -28.12 -1.31 -1.61
N GLY A 214 -28.45 0.00 -1.60
CA GLY A 214 -29.77 0.50 -1.20
C GLY A 214 -30.05 0.37 0.30
N PHE A 215 -29.04 0.14 1.13
CA PHE A 215 -29.20 0.01 2.57
C PHE A 215 -29.74 1.31 3.18
N THR A 216 -30.78 1.19 4.01
CA THR A 216 -31.37 2.29 4.78
C THR A 216 -31.25 1.92 6.26
N PRO A 217 -30.37 2.58 7.04
CA PRO A 217 -30.28 2.36 8.47
C PRO A 217 -31.59 2.72 9.17
N HIS A 218 -31.94 1.94 10.19
CA HIS A 218 -33.09 2.21 11.06
C HIS A 218 -32.62 2.78 12.41
N ALA A 219 -33.51 3.51 13.08
CA ALA A 219 -33.24 3.97 14.43
C ALA A 219 -32.97 2.77 15.36
N GLY A 220 -31.85 2.83 16.09
CA GLY A 220 -31.40 1.74 16.96
C GLY A 220 -30.41 0.77 16.30
N ASP A 221 -30.12 0.91 15.00
CA ASP A 221 -29.02 0.19 14.38
C ASP A 221 -27.67 0.67 14.93
N HIS A 222 -26.76 -0.27 15.13
CA HIS A 222 -25.41 -0.01 15.62
C HIS A 222 -24.39 -0.62 14.64
N PHE A 223 -23.38 0.18 14.29
CA PHE A 223 -22.30 -0.23 13.39
C PHE A 223 -20.97 -0.14 14.13
N SER A 224 -20.27 -1.27 14.23
CA SER A 224 -18.92 -1.31 14.78
C SER A 224 -17.96 -1.13 13.61
N LEU A 225 -17.53 0.12 13.37
CA LEU A 225 -16.59 0.44 12.29
C LEU A 225 -15.15 0.11 12.66
N PHE A 226 -14.84 0.20 13.95
CA PHE A 226 -13.50 0.07 14.49
C PHE A 226 -13.47 -0.89 15.67
N SER A 227 -12.44 -1.72 15.74
CA SER A 227 -12.03 -2.42 16.94
C SER A 227 -10.61 -2.00 17.32
N TYR A 228 -10.30 -1.99 18.62
CA TYR A 228 -9.01 -1.51 19.11
C TYR A 228 -8.40 -2.51 20.09
N ALA A 229 -7.13 -2.83 19.90
CA ALA A 229 -6.35 -3.62 20.86
C ALA A 229 -6.10 -2.87 22.18
N GLN A 230 -6.12 -1.53 22.14
CA GLN A 230 -6.04 -0.65 23.30
C GLN A 230 -7.13 0.41 23.22
N ALA A 231 -7.70 0.81 24.36
CA ALA A 231 -8.74 1.82 24.39
C ALA A 231 -8.25 3.15 23.78
N PRO A 232 -8.98 3.75 22.82
CA PRO A 232 -8.61 5.04 22.28
C PRO A 232 -8.70 6.12 23.34
N VAL A 233 -7.83 7.13 23.27
CA VAL A 233 -7.91 8.36 24.07
C VAL A 233 -8.13 9.52 23.11
N GLY A 234 -9.17 10.32 23.35
CA GLY A 234 -9.51 11.47 22.52
C GLY A 234 -10.97 11.88 22.68
N ASN A 235 -11.34 12.99 22.03
CA ASN A 235 -12.71 13.47 21.91
C ASN A 235 -13.13 13.38 20.44
N PHE A 236 -14.31 12.85 20.17
CA PHE A 236 -15.01 13.11 18.90
C PHE A 236 -15.84 14.37 19.11
N GLU A 237 -15.72 15.35 18.22
CA GLU A 237 -16.63 16.49 18.22
C GLU A 237 -17.91 16.09 17.49
N ASP A 238 -19.07 16.27 18.14
CA ASP A 238 -20.36 16.19 17.47
C ASP A 238 -20.53 17.47 16.62
N PHE A 239 -20.69 17.31 15.30
CA PHE A 239 -21.07 18.40 14.38
C PHE A 239 -22.55 18.30 14.02
#